data_AF-A0A954D1Z0-F1
#
_entry.id   AF-A0A954D1Z0-F1
#
_cell.length_a   1.000
_cell.length_b   1.000
_cell.length_c   1.000
_cell.angle_alpha   90.00
_cell.angle_beta   90.00
_cell.angle_gamma   90.00
#
_symmetry.space_group_name_H-M   'P 1'
#
loop_
_entity.id
_entity.type
_entity.pdbx_description
1 polymer ?
#
loop_
_entity_poly.entity_id
_entity_poly.type
_entity_poly.pdbx_seq_one_letter_code
_entity_poly.pdbx_strand_id
1 'polypeptide(L)'
;MIPAAPVLLRRCSLVIWCALWGLASCHELDPYLDRCRRIRPDRYVVVLPHERVRSPAVQRFVARKEGEGFRVELLTFTPSRDRDRCARELRPRLAALRPPPGRHAYVLFVATHRELPMGPWQLDGGSEAVRSDVPYLLDGAPSPLPTRVWRRAFEPGFPWVLGRVPYSSESVLDKALNSGTRLARPRGTPLVLVGGERFAVWWDTSLVMSSARARFVEAGWRTVSYANDWPCDVELGLDAPDSIHAAHGVATARANRRRGDGVPPLAIPMALLDRVKDPEAKLFLTHWQYLAPDVVYLNSHGTSASVGSYLLPIDSWLRRGRDGRSRTPPERPAVLVNIACSGGVPNSPLLLYLFAHDFICAAVGSTVATAPLPLGAAIRAEVDVASLIAAELPLGVGLRAARESYFADARTSLWYWVIPSMAATVGQNLLGMTLYGDPSLQMPYLQRGDR
;
A
#
# COMPACT_ATOMS: atom_id res chain seq x y z
N MET A 1 -44.44 14.79 -38.29
CA MET A 1 -44.45 14.10 -36.98
C MET A 1 -43.12 13.39 -36.80
N ILE A 2 -42.21 13.95 -35.99
CA ILE A 2 -40.91 13.36 -35.67
C ILE A 2 -41.09 12.57 -34.37
N PRO A 3 -40.63 11.30 -34.26
CA PRO A 3 -41.03 10.43 -33.17
C PRO A 3 -40.34 10.83 -31.86
N ALA A 4 -41.12 10.98 -30.79
CA ALA A 4 -40.70 11.35 -29.44
C ALA A 4 -39.86 10.28 -28.70
N ALA A 5 -39.46 9.20 -29.38
CA ALA A 5 -38.76 8.05 -28.80
C ALA A 5 -37.33 8.31 -28.25
N PRO A 6 -36.46 9.17 -28.85
CA PRO A 6 -35.08 9.30 -28.38
C PRO A 6 -34.94 10.12 -27.09
N VAL A 7 -35.95 10.92 -26.73
CA VAL A 7 -35.95 11.73 -25.50
C VAL A 7 -36.32 10.89 -24.28
N LEU A 8 -37.25 9.94 -24.43
CA LEU A 8 -37.64 9.04 -23.33
C LEU A 8 -36.50 8.07 -22.98
N LEU A 9 -35.81 7.51 -23.98
CA LEU A 9 -34.66 6.63 -23.78
C LEU A 9 -33.47 7.32 -23.11
N ARG A 10 -33.19 8.59 -23.46
CA ARG A 10 -32.16 9.41 -22.79
C ARG A 10 -32.54 9.81 -21.37
N ARG A 11 -33.82 10.07 -21.10
CA ARG A 11 -34.30 10.37 -19.74
C ARG A 11 -34.31 9.13 -18.86
N CYS A 12 -34.70 7.97 -19.40
CA CYS A 12 -34.62 6.70 -18.68
C CYS A 12 -33.16 6.28 -18.42
N SER A 13 -32.24 6.47 -19.37
CA SER A 13 -30.82 6.19 -19.12
C SER A 13 -30.23 7.12 -18.08
N LEU A 14 -30.55 8.43 -18.11
CA LEU A 14 -30.10 9.38 -17.09
C LEU A 14 -30.69 9.05 -15.71
N VAL A 15 -31.97 8.69 -15.61
CA VAL A 15 -32.60 8.28 -14.35
C VAL A 15 -32.02 6.97 -13.84
N ILE A 16 -31.73 6.01 -14.72
CA ILE A 16 -31.04 4.76 -14.35
C ILE A 16 -29.60 5.07 -13.90
N TRP A 17 -28.87 5.95 -14.59
CA TRP A 17 -27.53 6.38 -14.17
C TRP A 17 -27.59 7.15 -12.84
N CYS A 18 -28.53 8.06 -12.63
CA CYS A 18 -28.73 8.77 -11.38
C CYS A 18 -29.20 7.85 -10.24
N ALA A 19 -29.99 6.81 -10.54
CA ALA A 19 -30.36 5.78 -9.57
C ALA A 19 -29.17 4.86 -9.25
N LEU A 20 -28.35 4.50 -10.24
CA LEU A 20 -27.11 3.74 -10.06
C LEU A 20 -26.04 4.55 -9.29
N TRP A 21 -26.02 5.88 -9.47
CA TRP A 21 -25.19 6.80 -8.69
C TRP A 21 -25.78 7.08 -7.30
N GLY A 22 -27.11 7.17 -7.17
CA GLY A 22 -27.80 7.32 -5.88
C GLY A 22 -27.78 6.06 -5.01
N LEU A 23 -27.51 4.90 -5.61
CA LEU A 23 -27.20 3.64 -4.91
C LEU A 23 -25.70 3.50 -4.58
N ALA A 24 -24.85 4.44 -5.02
CA ALA A 24 -23.49 4.54 -4.52
C ALA A 24 -23.56 5.11 -3.10
N SER A 25 -23.48 4.21 -2.12
CA SER A 25 -23.35 4.52 -0.71
C SER A 25 -22.31 5.63 -0.51
N CYS A 26 -22.76 6.78 0.00
CA CYS A 26 -21.89 7.76 0.66
C CYS A 26 -21.73 7.27 2.10
N HIS A 27 -20.79 6.35 2.33
CA HIS A 27 -20.46 6.01 3.71
C HIS A 27 -19.68 7.16 4.35
N GLU A 28 -20.21 7.68 5.45
CA GLU A 28 -19.47 8.64 6.27
C GLU A 28 -18.21 7.97 6.82
N LEU A 29 -17.06 8.58 6.51
CA LEU A 29 -15.75 8.08 6.91
C LEU A 29 -15.50 8.23 8.42
N ASP A 30 -16.13 9.19 9.09
CA ASP A 30 -15.87 9.49 10.50
C ASP A 30 -16.30 8.37 11.46
N PRO A 31 -17.53 7.82 11.39
CA PRO A 31 -17.90 6.63 12.19
C PRO A 31 -16.99 5.43 11.94
N TYR A 32 -16.44 5.35 10.73
CA TYR A 32 -15.54 4.31 10.30
C TYR A 32 -14.15 4.46 10.92
N LEU A 33 -13.59 5.67 10.89
CA LEU A 33 -12.32 6.03 11.55
C LEU A 33 -12.40 5.80 13.06
N ASP A 34 -13.51 6.18 13.70
CA ASP A 34 -13.69 5.98 15.14
C ASP A 34 -13.72 4.50 15.53
N ARG A 35 -14.31 3.65 14.68
CA ARG A 35 -14.22 2.20 14.88
C ARG A 35 -12.78 1.71 14.78
N CYS A 36 -12.02 2.20 13.80
CA CYS A 36 -10.63 1.81 13.60
C CYS A 36 -9.72 2.28 14.74
N ARG A 37 -9.95 3.47 15.30
CA ARG A 37 -9.23 4.00 16.47
C ARG A 37 -9.41 3.15 17.73
N ARG A 38 -10.53 2.40 17.83
CA ARG A 38 -10.78 1.44 18.92
C ARG A 38 -10.02 0.13 18.76
N ILE A 39 -9.47 -0.16 17.57
CA ILE A 39 -8.63 -1.34 17.35
C ILE A 39 -7.27 -1.08 18.01
N ARG A 40 -7.08 -1.63 19.21
CA ARG A 40 -5.83 -1.56 19.97
C ARG A 40 -5.33 -2.98 20.26
N PRO A 41 -4.63 -3.63 19.32
CA PRO A 41 -4.06 -4.94 19.56
C PRO A 41 -3.01 -4.85 20.66
N ASP A 42 -3.06 -5.77 21.62
CA ASP A 42 -2.07 -5.92 22.70
C ASP A 42 -1.19 -7.17 22.48
N ARG A 43 -1.62 -8.09 21.62
CA ARG A 43 -0.89 -9.29 21.22
C ARG A 43 -0.25 -9.13 19.83
N TYR A 44 0.95 -9.69 19.70
CA TYR A 44 1.73 -9.67 18.48
C TYR A 44 2.27 -11.06 18.15
N VAL A 45 1.76 -11.71 17.11
CA VAL A 45 2.22 -13.04 16.67
C VAL A 45 3.23 -12.89 15.53
N VAL A 46 4.47 -13.35 15.73
CA VAL A 46 5.49 -13.40 14.66
C VAL A 46 5.60 -14.83 14.16
N VAL A 47 5.27 -15.05 12.88
CA VAL A 47 5.33 -16.37 12.25
C VAL A 47 6.60 -16.47 11.42
N LEU A 48 7.49 -17.41 11.75
CA LEU A 48 8.82 -17.49 11.14
C LEU A 48 9.37 -18.92 11.08
N PRO A 49 10.29 -19.24 10.17
CA PRO A 49 11.07 -20.49 10.25
C PRO A 49 11.78 -20.64 11.59
N HIS A 50 11.87 -21.87 12.11
CA HIS A 50 12.51 -22.14 13.40
C HIS A 50 13.94 -21.57 13.51
N GLU A 51 14.72 -21.69 12.44
CA GLU A 51 16.09 -21.17 12.33
C GLU A 51 16.20 -19.64 12.53
N ARG A 52 15.13 -18.87 12.27
CA ARG A 52 15.14 -17.41 12.38
C ARG A 52 14.87 -16.89 13.77
N VAL A 53 14.45 -17.73 14.71
CA VAL A 53 14.24 -17.31 16.11
C VAL A 53 15.50 -16.71 16.73
N ARG A 54 16.68 -17.19 16.30
CA ARG A 54 17.98 -16.72 16.79
C ARG A 54 18.57 -15.57 15.97
N SER A 55 17.87 -15.07 14.95
CA SER A 55 18.32 -13.92 14.17
C SER A 55 18.42 -12.68 15.07
N PRO A 56 19.56 -11.97 15.10
CA PRO A 56 19.69 -10.71 15.83
C PRO A 56 18.63 -9.67 15.43
N ALA A 57 18.25 -9.61 14.15
CA ALA A 57 17.19 -8.73 13.67
C ALA A 57 15.84 -9.03 14.34
N VAL A 58 15.49 -10.31 14.44
CA VAL A 58 14.25 -10.77 15.07
C VAL A 58 14.27 -10.52 16.58
N GLN A 59 15.39 -10.82 17.26
CA GLN A 59 15.52 -10.59 18.70
C GLN A 59 15.37 -9.11 19.06
N ARG A 60 16.02 -8.20 18.31
CA ARG A 60 15.84 -6.76 18.49
C ARG A 60 14.40 -6.31 18.25
N PHE A 61 13.76 -6.85 17.21
CA PHE A 61 12.37 -6.54 16.92
C PHE A 61 11.43 -6.96 18.06
N VAL A 62 11.60 -8.19 18.57
CA VAL A 62 10.81 -8.73 19.69
C VAL A 62 11.00 -7.88 20.93
N ALA A 63 12.25 -7.66 21.36
CA ALA A 63 12.55 -6.87 22.55
C ALA A 63 11.98 -5.44 22.46
N ARG A 64 12.05 -4.82 21.27
CA ARG A 64 11.44 -3.51 21.02
C ARG A 64 9.92 -3.56 21.18
N LYS A 65 9.24 -4.54 20.56
CA LYS A 65 7.78 -4.67 20.63
C LYS A 65 7.30 -4.97 22.05
N GLU A 66 8.03 -5.77 22.80
CA GLU A 66 7.77 -5.98 24.23
C GLU A 66 7.94 -4.68 25.03
N GLY A 67 8.98 -3.89 24.72
CA GLY A 67 9.18 -2.55 25.28
C GLY A 67 8.08 -1.53 24.91
N GLU A 68 7.43 -1.71 23.75
CA GLU A 68 6.24 -0.96 23.32
C GLU A 68 4.94 -1.46 24.02
N GLY A 69 5.03 -2.50 24.87
CA GLY A 69 3.92 -3.03 25.65
C GLY A 69 3.16 -4.19 24.98
N PHE A 70 3.64 -4.70 23.85
CA PHE A 70 3.02 -5.86 23.20
C PHE A 70 3.42 -7.17 23.88
N ARG A 71 2.46 -8.08 24.02
CA ARG A 71 2.75 -9.50 24.29
C ARG A 71 3.14 -10.18 22.98
N VAL A 72 4.43 -10.40 22.78
CA VAL A 72 4.97 -11.00 21.56
C VAL A 72 5.02 -12.53 21.68
N GLU A 73 4.47 -13.23 20.69
CA GLU A 73 4.47 -14.69 20.60
C GLU A 73 5.15 -15.14 19.30
N LEU A 74 6.19 -15.96 19.42
CA LEU A 74 6.92 -16.51 18.28
C LEU A 74 6.31 -17.85 17.86
N LEU A 75 5.68 -17.89 16.68
CA LEU A 75 5.13 -19.09 16.09
C LEU A 75 6.08 -19.64 15.02
N THR A 76 6.85 -20.68 15.36
CA THR A 76 7.80 -21.28 14.40
C THR A 76 7.16 -22.31 13.51
N PHE A 77 7.60 -22.45 12.26
CA PHE A 77 7.14 -23.52 11.36
C PHE A 77 8.27 -24.18 10.56
N THR A 78 7.97 -25.30 9.91
CA THR A 78 8.90 -25.98 9.00
C THR A 78 8.78 -25.40 7.58
N PRO A 79 9.83 -24.76 7.03
CA PRO A 79 9.79 -24.22 5.67
C PRO A 79 9.37 -25.24 4.63
N SER A 80 8.47 -24.86 3.73
CA SER A 80 8.08 -25.71 2.61
C SER A 80 7.61 -24.88 1.42
N ARG A 81 7.89 -25.36 0.20
CA ARG A 81 7.28 -24.82 -1.02
C ARG A 81 5.85 -25.32 -1.23
N ASP A 82 5.43 -26.34 -0.48
CA ASP A 82 4.06 -26.84 -0.48
C ASP A 82 3.20 -25.96 0.45
N ARG A 83 2.41 -25.09 -0.18
CA ARG A 83 1.43 -24.22 0.48
C ARG A 83 0.47 -25.00 1.37
N ASP A 84 -0.01 -26.16 0.92
CA ASP A 84 -1.02 -26.93 1.68
C ASP A 84 -0.41 -27.61 2.88
N ARG A 85 0.85 -28.06 2.78
CA ARG A 85 1.61 -28.50 3.95
C ARG A 85 1.77 -27.37 4.97
N CYS A 86 2.22 -26.19 4.54
CA CYS A 86 2.33 -25.03 5.42
C CYS A 86 0.97 -24.67 6.06
N ALA A 87 -0.12 -24.75 5.29
CA ALA A 87 -1.47 -24.43 5.77
C ALA A 87 -1.98 -25.45 6.81
N ARG A 88 -1.74 -26.74 6.60
CA ARG A 88 -2.07 -27.80 7.57
C ARG A 88 -1.33 -27.61 8.89
N GLU A 89 -0.09 -27.15 8.85
CA GLU A 89 0.72 -26.90 10.05
C GLU A 89 0.31 -25.61 10.77
N LEU A 90 0.20 -24.50 10.03
CA LEU A 90 0.04 -23.17 10.63
C LEU A 90 -1.39 -22.86 11.08
N ARG A 91 -2.42 -23.28 10.34
CA ARG A 91 -3.81 -22.90 10.64
C ARG A 91 -4.27 -23.32 12.04
N PRO A 92 -4.10 -24.59 12.49
CA PRO A 92 -4.54 -24.98 13.82
C PRO A 92 -3.83 -24.19 14.92
N ARG A 93 -2.55 -23.85 14.70
CA ARG A 93 -1.73 -23.13 15.67
C ARG A 93 -2.10 -21.65 15.71
N LEU A 94 -2.33 -21.01 14.57
CA LEU A 94 -2.85 -19.64 14.49
C LEU A 94 -4.26 -19.55 15.08
N ALA A 95 -5.12 -20.54 14.85
CA ALA A 95 -6.45 -20.61 15.46
C ALA A 95 -6.38 -20.68 17.00
N ALA A 96 -5.42 -21.42 17.56
CA ALA A 96 -5.19 -21.47 19.01
C ALA A 96 -4.69 -20.14 19.59
N LEU A 97 -4.02 -19.31 18.79
CA LEU A 97 -3.54 -17.98 19.19
C LEU A 97 -4.55 -16.86 18.93
N ARG A 98 -5.71 -17.19 18.36
CA ARG A 98 -6.75 -16.22 18.01
C ARG A 98 -7.19 -15.43 19.25
N PRO A 99 -7.24 -14.08 19.18
CA PRO A 99 -7.72 -13.29 20.30
C PRO A 99 -9.24 -13.53 20.52
N PRO A 100 -9.75 -13.31 21.75
CA PRO A 100 -11.17 -13.41 22.04
C PRO A 100 -12.04 -12.50 21.15
N PRO A 101 -13.35 -12.78 21.00
CA PRO A 101 -14.27 -11.91 20.29
C PRO A 101 -14.17 -10.44 20.76
N GLY A 102 -14.12 -9.50 19.82
CA GLY A 102 -13.97 -8.07 20.09
C GLY A 102 -12.54 -7.61 20.41
N ARG A 103 -11.56 -8.53 20.46
CA ARG A 103 -10.13 -8.21 20.56
C ARG A 103 -9.43 -8.45 19.23
N HIS A 104 -8.27 -7.82 19.07
CA HIS A 104 -7.47 -7.88 17.86
C HIS A 104 -6.02 -8.22 18.19
N ALA A 105 -5.33 -8.84 17.23
CA ALA A 105 -3.92 -9.18 17.34
C ALA A 105 -3.20 -8.84 16.04
N TYR A 106 -1.95 -8.38 16.15
CA TYR A 106 -1.07 -8.30 15.00
C TYR A 106 -0.54 -9.68 14.65
N VAL A 107 -0.40 -9.96 13.35
CA VAL A 107 0.31 -11.13 12.84
C VAL A 107 1.31 -10.69 11.76
N LEU A 108 2.57 -11.06 11.95
CA LEU A 108 3.66 -10.73 11.05
C LEU A 108 4.31 -12.01 10.52
N PHE A 109 4.17 -12.27 9.22
CA PHE A 109 4.85 -13.39 8.57
C PHE A 109 6.26 -12.99 8.13
N VAL A 110 7.27 -13.61 8.73
CA VAL A 110 8.70 -13.37 8.46
C VAL A 110 9.27 -14.57 7.71
N ALA A 111 8.91 -14.68 6.43
CA ALA A 111 9.27 -15.80 5.58
C ALA A 111 9.25 -15.39 4.10
N THR A 112 10.23 -15.86 3.33
CA THR A 112 10.24 -15.74 1.87
C THR A 112 9.09 -16.55 1.26
N HIS A 113 8.76 -16.26 0.00
CA HIS A 113 7.75 -17.03 -0.75
C HIS A 113 8.11 -18.51 -0.94
N ARG A 114 9.39 -18.91 -0.75
CA ARG A 114 9.84 -20.31 -0.86
C ARG A 114 9.71 -21.07 0.45
N GLU A 115 9.73 -20.37 1.57
CA GLU A 115 9.59 -20.95 2.90
C GLU A 115 8.11 -21.00 3.31
N LEU A 116 7.36 -19.93 3.04
CA LEU A 116 5.92 -19.83 3.26
C LEU A 116 5.24 -19.24 2.02
N PRO A 117 4.71 -20.08 1.11
CA PRO A 117 4.06 -19.62 -0.11
C PRO A 117 2.77 -18.85 0.20
N MET A 118 2.55 -17.71 -0.44
CA MET A 118 1.30 -16.96 -0.31
C MET A 118 0.16 -17.53 -1.18
N GLY A 119 0.27 -18.73 -1.74
CA GLY A 119 -0.64 -19.21 -2.79
C GLY A 119 0.11 -19.99 -3.85
N PRO A 120 -0.44 -20.14 -5.07
CA PRO A 120 -1.66 -19.48 -5.58
C PRO A 120 -2.93 -19.95 -4.87
N TRP A 121 -3.87 -19.07 -4.51
CA TRP A 121 -5.18 -19.46 -3.97
C TRP A 121 -6.25 -19.25 -5.02
N GLN A 122 -6.94 -20.32 -5.42
CA GLN A 122 -8.06 -20.21 -6.34
C GLN A 122 -9.29 -19.72 -5.58
N LEU A 123 -10.04 -18.76 -6.12
CA LEU A 123 -11.35 -18.39 -5.59
C LEU A 123 -12.45 -19.10 -6.38
N ASP A 124 -13.52 -19.46 -5.69
CA ASP A 124 -14.74 -19.95 -6.36
C ASP A 124 -15.29 -18.89 -7.33
N GLY A 125 -15.53 -19.28 -8.58
CA GLY A 125 -15.94 -18.38 -9.66
C GLY A 125 -14.87 -17.40 -10.17
N GLY A 126 -13.64 -17.45 -9.64
CA GLY A 126 -12.52 -16.61 -10.10
C GLY A 126 -11.74 -17.26 -11.26
N SER A 127 -11.30 -16.47 -12.23
CA SER A 127 -10.46 -16.94 -13.34
C SER A 127 -8.96 -16.99 -12.98
N GLU A 128 -8.53 -16.23 -11.97
CA GLU A 128 -7.14 -16.11 -11.57
C GLU A 128 -6.94 -16.47 -10.10
N ALA A 129 -5.77 -17.02 -9.79
CA ALA A 129 -5.40 -17.33 -8.43
C ALA A 129 -4.69 -16.15 -7.75
N VAL A 130 -5.00 -15.91 -6.48
CA VAL A 130 -4.44 -14.81 -5.69
C VAL A 130 -3.26 -15.25 -4.84
N ARG A 131 -2.30 -14.35 -4.61
CA ARG A 131 -1.24 -14.55 -3.60
C ARG A 131 -1.61 -13.76 -2.34
N SER A 132 -1.95 -14.44 -1.25
CA SER A 132 -2.36 -13.85 0.02
C SER A 132 -1.92 -14.70 1.21
N ASP A 133 -1.61 -14.07 2.33
CA ASP A 133 -1.42 -14.75 3.61
C ASP A 133 -2.74 -14.92 4.39
N VAL A 134 -3.80 -14.21 4.00
CA VAL A 134 -5.12 -14.26 4.66
C VAL A 134 -5.66 -15.70 4.80
N PRO A 135 -5.51 -16.61 3.81
CA PRO A 135 -6.01 -17.97 3.95
C PRO A 135 -5.30 -18.82 5.01
N TYR A 136 -4.15 -18.41 5.55
CA TYR A 136 -3.54 -19.05 6.72
C TYR A 136 -4.26 -18.69 8.03
N LEU A 137 -5.03 -17.60 8.02
CA LEU A 137 -5.76 -17.06 9.17
C LEU A 137 -7.24 -17.45 9.17
N LEU A 138 -7.69 -18.18 8.14
CA LEU A 138 -9.06 -18.65 7.97
C LEU A 138 -9.17 -20.12 8.39
N ASP A 139 -10.04 -20.38 9.35
CA ASP A 139 -10.34 -21.73 9.82
C ASP A 139 -10.90 -22.59 8.68
N GLY A 140 -10.28 -23.75 8.44
CA GLY A 140 -10.76 -24.75 7.49
C GLY A 140 -10.78 -24.31 6.02
N ALA A 141 -10.05 -23.27 5.62
CA ALA A 141 -10.09 -22.73 4.26
C ALA A 141 -9.64 -23.75 3.18
N PRO A 142 -10.55 -24.27 2.32
CA PRO A 142 -10.19 -25.23 1.30
C PRO A 142 -9.58 -24.52 0.07
N SER A 143 -9.11 -25.29 -0.90
CA SER A 143 -8.73 -24.79 -2.23
C SER A 143 -9.58 -25.53 -3.26
N PRO A 144 -10.45 -24.86 -4.03
CA PRO A 144 -10.66 -23.40 -4.10
C PRO A 144 -11.29 -22.82 -2.81
N LEU A 145 -11.04 -21.53 -2.56
CA LEU A 145 -11.58 -20.74 -1.47
C LEU A 145 -13.04 -20.34 -1.76
N PRO A 146 -14.03 -20.87 -1.02
CA PRO A 146 -15.42 -20.54 -1.23
C PRO A 146 -15.71 -19.10 -0.86
N THR A 147 -16.67 -18.48 -1.55
CA THR A 147 -17.04 -17.07 -1.31
C THR A 147 -17.39 -16.78 0.14
N ARG A 148 -18.10 -17.69 0.83
CA ARG A 148 -18.44 -17.53 2.24
C ARG A 148 -17.23 -17.57 3.19
N VAL A 149 -16.13 -18.21 2.78
CA VAL A 149 -14.94 -18.39 3.62
C VAL A 149 -14.06 -17.14 3.57
N TRP A 150 -13.71 -16.66 2.37
CA TRP A 150 -12.83 -15.50 2.27
C TRP A 150 -13.51 -14.20 2.75
N ARG A 151 -14.83 -14.07 2.59
CA ARG A 151 -15.59 -12.89 3.06
C ARG A 151 -15.41 -12.62 4.56
N ARG A 152 -15.28 -13.68 5.38
CA ARG A 152 -15.06 -13.57 6.83
C ARG A 152 -13.81 -12.78 7.20
N ALA A 153 -12.81 -12.72 6.31
CA ALA A 153 -11.60 -11.93 6.52
C ALA A 153 -11.84 -10.41 6.47
N PHE A 154 -12.96 -9.99 5.88
CA PHE A 154 -13.30 -8.58 5.63
C PHE A 154 -14.59 -8.16 6.30
N GLU A 155 -15.16 -9.01 7.17
CA GLU A 155 -16.30 -8.66 8.00
C GLU A 155 -15.84 -7.93 9.27
N PRO A 156 -16.66 -7.01 9.81
CA PRO A 156 -16.39 -6.38 11.10
C PRO A 156 -16.19 -7.45 12.18
N GLY A 157 -15.01 -7.47 12.80
CA GLY A 157 -14.68 -8.46 13.83
C GLY A 157 -13.67 -9.54 13.39
N PHE A 158 -13.17 -9.53 12.16
CA PHE A 158 -11.98 -10.32 11.83
C PHE A 158 -10.84 -9.94 12.80
N PRO A 159 -10.19 -10.90 13.49
CA PRO A 159 -9.34 -10.55 14.63
C PRO A 159 -7.92 -10.11 14.25
N TRP A 160 -7.48 -10.43 13.03
CA TRP A 160 -6.08 -10.30 12.65
C TRP A 160 -5.78 -9.00 11.91
N VAL A 161 -4.65 -8.39 12.25
CA VAL A 161 -4.05 -7.27 11.53
C VAL A 161 -2.71 -7.73 10.95
N LEU A 162 -2.61 -7.78 9.63
CA LEU A 162 -1.61 -8.57 8.91
C LEU A 162 -0.46 -7.72 8.34
N GLY A 163 0.77 -8.21 8.46
CA GLY A 163 1.89 -7.80 7.61
C GLY A 163 2.85 -8.94 7.28
N ARG A 164 3.80 -8.68 6.36
CA ARG A 164 4.77 -9.67 5.88
C ARG A 164 6.16 -9.07 5.67
N VAL A 165 7.22 -9.80 6.03
CA VAL A 165 8.61 -9.52 5.66
C VAL A 165 9.16 -10.70 4.84
N PRO A 166 9.18 -10.61 3.49
CA PRO A 166 9.47 -11.74 2.61
C PRO A 166 10.96 -11.98 2.31
N TYR A 167 11.86 -11.65 3.25
CA TYR A 167 13.31 -11.67 3.01
C TYR A 167 14.04 -12.69 3.88
N SER A 168 15.09 -13.30 3.34
CA SER A 168 16.00 -14.19 4.06
C SER A 168 17.37 -13.56 4.35
N SER A 169 17.74 -12.49 3.64
CA SER A 169 18.99 -11.78 3.90
C SER A 169 18.89 -11.06 5.25
N GLU A 170 19.80 -11.36 6.18
CA GLU A 170 19.82 -10.76 7.52
C GLU A 170 19.86 -9.22 7.48
N SER A 171 20.62 -8.64 6.54
CA SER A 171 20.69 -7.18 6.42
C SER A 171 19.38 -6.55 5.95
N VAL A 172 18.65 -7.20 5.05
CA VAL A 172 17.36 -6.71 4.54
C VAL A 172 16.27 -6.98 5.57
N LEU A 173 16.32 -8.13 6.24
CA LEU A 173 15.44 -8.51 7.32
C LEU A 173 15.51 -7.50 8.48
N ASP A 174 16.72 -7.13 8.90
CA ASP A 174 16.93 -6.11 9.93
C ASP A 174 16.33 -4.77 9.54
N LYS A 175 16.61 -4.30 8.32
CA LYS A 175 16.05 -3.05 7.80
C LYS A 175 14.52 -3.05 7.77
N ALA A 176 13.91 -4.17 7.38
CA ALA A 176 12.47 -4.32 7.31
C ALA A 176 11.81 -4.35 8.69
N LEU A 177 12.30 -5.22 9.59
CA LEU A 177 11.74 -5.38 10.94
C LEU A 177 11.97 -4.13 11.80
N ASN A 178 13.17 -3.57 11.76
CA ASN A 178 13.58 -2.45 12.59
C ASN A 178 13.40 -1.09 11.87
N SER A 179 12.51 -1.04 10.88
CA SER A 179 12.15 0.19 10.19
C SER A 179 11.54 1.25 11.12
N GLY A 180 10.65 0.86 12.04
CA GLY A 180 10.00 1.79 12.97
C GLY A 180 10.97 2.67 13.78
N THR A 181 12.13 2.15 14.21
CA THR A 181 13.11 2.96 14.98
C THR A 181 13.73 4.09 14.16
N ARG A 182 13.79 3.93 12.84
CA ARG A 182 14.37 4.92 11.92
C ARG A 182 13.33 5.96 11.48
N LEU A 183 12.04 5.61 11.56
CA LEU A 183 10.94 6.56 11.36
C LEU A 183 10.67 7.41 12.60
N ALA A 184 11.08 6.96 13.80
CA ALA A 184 10.81 7.60 15.09
C ALA A 184 11.54 8.92 15.39
N ARG A 185 12.13 9.57 14.39
CA ARG A 185 12.77 10.87 14.60
C ARG A 185 11.72 11.97 14.45
N PRO A 186 11.58 12.90 15.43
CA PRO A 186 10.74 14.08 15.28
C PRO A 186 11.03 14.83 13.98
N ARG A 187 9.96 15.24 13.31
CA ARG A 187 9.84 15.94 12.04
C ARG A 187 8.76 16.98 12.30
N GLY A 188 8.87 18.12 11.64
CA GLY A 188 7.82 19.13 11.68
C GLY A 188 6.55 18.61 11.02
N THR A 189 5.87 19.46 10.26
CA THR A 189 4.70 19.02 9.49
C THR A 189 5.06 17.87 8.54
N PRO A 190 4.37 16.71 8.60
CA PRO A 190 4.64 15.59 7.71
C PRO A 190 4.54 15.97 6.25
N LEU A 191 5.42 15.43 5.42
CA LEU A 191 5.47 15.65 3.98
C LEU A 191 5.08 14.40 3.21
N VAL A 192 4.05 14.50 2.37
CA VAL A 192 3.63 13.45 1.44
C VAL A 192 4.08 13.80 0.04
N LEU A 193 4.76 12.87 -0.61
CA LEU A 193 5.00 12.87 -2.04
C LEU A 193 3.91 12.05 -2.71
N VAL A 194 3.01 12.69 -3.45
CA VAL A 194 1.86 12.06 -4.13
C VAL A 194 2.17 11.93 -5.63
N GLY A 195 1.82 10.82 -6.26
CA GLY A 195 1.97 10.68 -7.72
C GLY A 195 1.23 9.48 -8.31
N GLY A 196 0.90 9.57 -9.60
CA GLY A 196 0.11 8.55 -10.30
C GLY A 196 0.67 8.15 -11.66
N GLU A 197 0.18 7.02 -12.18
CA GLU A 197 0.46 6.57 -13.55
C GLU A 197 -0.12 7.50 -14.62
N ARG A 198 0.69 7.80 -15.65
CA ARG A 198 0.30 8.61 -16.81
C ARG A 198 -0.44 7.84 -17.90
N PHE A 199 -0.38 6.51 -17.90
CA PHE A 199 -0.79 5.69 -19.03
C PHE A 199 -2.01 4.84 -18.69
N ALA A 200 -3.06 4.97 -19.50
CA ALA A 200 -4.32 4.19 -19.55
C ALA A 200 -5.55 4.73 -18.80
N VAL A 201 -5.48 5.20 -17.54
CA VAL A 201 -6.68 5.64 -16.78
C VAL A 201 -6.46 6.95 -16.00
N TRP A 202 -5.90 7.95 -16.70
CA TRP A 202 -5.56 9.27 -16.15
C TRP A 202 -6.64 9.96 -15.31
N TRP A 203 -7.92 9.86 -15.66
CA TRP A 203 -9.02 10.50 -14.92
C TRP A 203 -9.25 9.89 -13.54
N ASP A 204 -9.28 8.57 -13.44
CA ASP A 204 -9.51 7.88 -12.16
C ASP A 204 -8.31 8.06 -11.24
N THR A 205 -7.10 7.91 -11.79
CA THR A 205 -5.85 8.16 -11.06
C THR A 205 -5.79 9.60 -10.54
N SER A 206 -6.10 10.60 -11.38
CA SER A 206 -6.09 12.02 -10.97
C SER A 206 -7.15 12.30 -9.90
N LEU A 207 -8.34 11.69 -10.00
CA LEU A 207 -9.38 11.81 -8.99
C LEU A 207 -8.92 11.26 -7.64
N VAL A 208 -8.31 10.07 -7.64
CA VAL A 208 -7.77 9.45 -6.41
C VAL A 208 -6.64 10.29 -5.84
N MET A 209 -5.70 10.77 -6.67
CA MET A 209 -4.56 11.58 -6.22
C MET A 209 -4.98 12.95 -5.67
N SER A 210 -5.88 13.65 -6.37
CA SER A 210 -6.43 14.92 -5.91
C SER A 210 -7.18 14.76 -4.59
N SER A 211 -8.02 13.72 -4.48
CA SER A 211 -8.77 13.43 -3.26
C SER A 211 -7.84 13.04 -2.11
N ALA A 212 -6.87 12.14 -2.33
CA ALA A 212 -5.87 11.75 -1.34
C ALA A 212 -5.08 12.96 -0.84
N ARG A 213 -4.67 13.85 -1.75
CA ARG A 213 -3.99 15.11 -1.41
C ARG A 213 -4.86 16.01 -0.54
N ALA A 214 -6.14 16.18 -0.89
CA ALA A 214 -7.07 16.96 -0.08
C ALA A 214 -7.17 16.40 1.35
N ARG A 215 -7.25 15.06 1.52
CA ARG A 215 -7.27 14.41 2.84
C ARG A 215 -6.02 14.67 3.67
N PHE A 216 -4.84 14.64 3.05
CA PHE A 216 -3.60 14.99 3.74
C PHE A 216 -3.57 16.47 4.14
N VAL A 217 -4.00 17.38 3.25
CA VAL A 217 -4.06 18.82 3.54
C VAL A 217 -5.07 19.14 4.65
N GLU A 218 -6.25 18.50 4.65
CA GLU A 218 -7.27 18.60 5.69
C GLU A 218 -6.71 18.18 7.06
N ALA A 219 -5.86 17.15 7.09
CA ALA A 219 -5.15 16.72 8.30
C ALA A 219 -3.95 17.62 8.68
N GLY A 220 -3.68 18.68 7.92
CA GLY A 220 -2.59 19.62 8.15
C GLY A 220 -1.22 19.13 7.67
N TRP A 221 -1.16 18.12 6.79
CA TRP A 221 0.09 17.62 6.23
C TRP A 221 0.48 18.43 4.98
N ARG A 222 1.79 18.49 4.70
CA ARG A 222 2.31 19.07 3.46
C ARG A 222 2.25 18.03 2.36
N THR A 223 1.88 18.44 1.16
CA THR A 223 1.83 17.55 -0.01
C THR A 223 2.60 18.14 -1.17
N VAL A 224 3.37 17.31 -1.87
CA VAL A 224 4.01 17.65 -3.15
C VAL A 224 3.59 16.60 -4.17
N SER A 225 3.05 17.03 -5.31
CA SER A 225 2.76 16.14 -6.43
C SER A 225 4.03 15.97 -7.28
N TYR A 226 4.32 14.74 -7.70
CA TYR A 226 5.35 14.46 -8.70
C TYR A 226 4.66 13.71 -9.85
N ALA A 227 4.69 14.33 -11.04
CA ALA A 227 3.83 14.04 -12.20
C ALA A 227 2.46 14.72 -12.14
N ASN A 228 2.25 15.64 -13.10
CA ASN A 228 1.07 16.47 -13.32
C ASN A 228 -0.25 15.68 -13.18
N ASP A 229 -0.97 15.87 -12.06
CA ASP A 229 -2.40 15.63 -11.99
C ASP A 229 -3.10 16.66 -12.90
N TRP A 230 -4.01 16.21 -13.78
CA TRP A 230 -4.82 17.12 -14.60
C TRP A 230 -6.18 17.37 -13.91
N PRO A 231 -6.76 18.59 -14.02
CA PRO A 231 -6.24 19.78 -14.69
C PRO A 231 -5.21 20.55 -13.86
N CYS A 232 -4.30 21.20 -14.58
CA CYS A 232 -3.23 22.02 -14.04
C CYS A 232 -3.76 23.22 -13.25
N ASP A 233 -3.96 23.09 -11.94
CA ASP A 233 -4.27 24.25 -11.08
C ASP A 233 -3.03 25.11 -10.78
N VAL A 234 -2.09 25.20 -11.73
CA VAL A 234 -1.07 26.24 -11.72
C VAL A 234 -0.91 26.76 -13.15
N GLU A 235 -1.42 27.97 -13.42
CA GLU A 235 -0.85 28.85 -14.42
C GLU A 235 0.59 29.18 -14.00
N LEU A 236 1.53 28.29 -14.31
CA LEU A 236 2.92 28.68 -14.44
C LEU A 236 3.02 29.29 -15.83
N GLY A 237 2.90 30.62 -15.91
CA GLY A 237 3.00 31.40 -17.15
C GLY A 237 4.34 31.20 -17.85
N LEU A 238 4.48 30.10 -18.58
CA LEU A 238 5.61 29.76 -19.43
C LEU A 238 5.05 29.04 -20.65
N ASP A 239 4.86 29.81 -21.72
CA ASP A 239 4.71 29.31 -23.08
C ASP A 239 5.95 28.50 -23.47
N ALA A 240 5.82 27.18 -23.63
CA ALA A 240 6.35 26.39 -24.77
C ALA A 240 6.49 24.87 -24.45
N PRO A 241 6.28 23.97 -25.43
CA PRO A 241 6.07 22.54 -25.16
C PRO A 241 7.31 21.64 -24.99
N ASP A 242 8.54 22.05 -25.34
CA ASP A 242 9.64 21.08 -25.52
C ASP A 242 10.75 21.10 -24.45
N SER A 243 10.60 21.89 -23.37
CA SER A 243 11.66 22.04 -22.34
C SER A 243 11.25 21.63 -20.91
N ILE A 244 10.08 21.00 -20.76
CA ILE A 244 9.48 20.64 -19.45
C ILE A 244 10.40 19.76 -18.60
N HIS A 245 11.29 18.97 -19.20
CA HIS A 245 12.14 18.00 -18.50
C HIS A 245 13.38 18.59 -17.79
N ALA A 246 13.95 19.68 -18.30
CA ALA A 246 15.10 20.35 -17.67
C ALA A 246 14.66 21.54 -16.80
N ALA A 247 13.57 22.19 -17.17
CA ALA A 247 13.08 23.37 -16.46
C ALA A 247 12.39 23.02 -15.13
N HIS A 248 11.71 21.88 -14.98
CA HIS A 248 10.96 21.57 -13.75
C HIS A 248 11.87 21.32 -12.53
N GLY A 249 12.97 20.56 -12.69
CA GLY A 249 13.93 20.35 -11.60
C GLY A 249 14.59 21.64 -11.11
N VAL A 250 14.80 22.60 -12.02
CA VAL A 250 15.40 23.90 -11.72
C VAL A 250 14.35 24.91 -11.21
N ALA A 251 13.11 24.84 -11.70
CA ALA A 251 12.01 25.72 -11.32
C ALA A 251 11.51 25.40 -9.91
N THR A 252 11.37 24.13 -9.53
CA THR A 252 10.99 23.73 -8.15
C THR A 252 12.07 24.14 -7.15
N ALA A 253 13.35 23.98 -7.51
CA ALA A 253 14.48 24.45 -6.70
C ALA A 253 14.55 25.99 -6.59
N ARG A 254 14.17 26.73 -7.64
CA ARG A 254 14.08 28.21 -7.63
C ARG A 254 12.86 28.74 -6.87
N ALA A 255 11.71 28.08 -6.99
CA ALA A 255 10.49 28.45 -6.29
C ALA A 255 10.64 28.29 -4.77
N ASN A 256 11.31 27.22 -4.32
CA ASN A 256 11.61 27.00 -2.91
C ASN A 256 12.61 28.04 -2.36
N ARG A 257 13.59 28.51 -3.15
CA ARG A 257 14.47 29.64 -2.76
C ARG A 257 13.72 30.95 -2.56
N ARG A 258 12.66 31.21 -3.34
CA ARG A 258 11.88 32.46 -3.24
C ARG A 258 10.91 32.46 -2.05
N ARG A 259 10.54 31.30 -1.52
CA ARG A 259 9.65 31.16 -0.35
C ARG A 259 10.36 31.31 1.00
N GLY A 260 11.68 31.50 1.03
CA GLY A 260 12.42 31.69 2.29
C GLY A 260 12.52 30.43 3.15
N ASP A 261 12.08 29.28 2.65
CA ASP A 261 12.25 27.98 3.31
C ASP A 261 13.75 27.62 3.26
N GLY A 262 14.49 27.94 4.33
CA GLY A 262 15.95 27.87 4.46
C GLY A 262 16.60 26.48 4.36
N VAL A 263 16.22 25.68 3.39
CA VAL A 263 16.84 24.38 3.07
C VAL A 263 18.02 24.61 2.12
N PRO A 264 19.27 24.29 2.52
CA PRO A 264 20.43 24.53 1.68
C PRO A 264 20.43 23.63 0.43
N PRO A 265 20.92 24.11 -0.72
CA PRO A 265 21.02 23.33 -1.94
C PRO A 265 22.12 22.26 -1.77
N LEU A 266 21.72 21.00 -1.59
CA LEU A 266 22.65 19.88 -1.64
C LEU A 266 22.90 19.50 -3.10
N ALA A 267 24.18 19.45 -3.47
CA ALA A 267 24.66 18.96 -4.75
C ALA A 267 24.34 17.47 -4.88
N ILE A 268 23.22 17.16 -5.52
CA ILE A 268 22.92 15.79 -5.97
C ILE A 268 23.98 15.45 -7.04
N PRO A 269 24.81 14.40 -6.88
CA PRO A 269 25.81 14.08 -7.89
C PRO A 269 25.12 13.70 -9.21
N MET A 270 25.13 14.62 -10.18
CA MET A 270 24.50 14.45 -11.50
C MET A 270 24.90 13.15 -12.23
N ALA A 271 26.09 12.62 -11.93
CA ALA A 271 26.59 11.34 -12.45
C ALA A 271 25.72 10.12 -12.07
N LEU A 272 24.90 10.19 -11.01
CA LEU A 272 23.93 9.15 -10.65
C LEU A 272 22.75 9.10 -11.63
N LEU A 273 22.32 10.27 -12.10
CA LEU A 273 21.09 10.42 -12.87
C LEU A 273 21.30 10.04 -14.33
N ASP A 274 22.48 10.21 -14.91
CA ASP A 274 22.74 9.88 -16.33
C ASP A 274 22.56 8.40 -16.71
N ARG A 275 22.40 7.49 -15.75
CA ARG A 275 22.44 6.02 -15.96
C ARG A 275 21.11 5.27 -15.86
N VAL A 276 20.07 5.93 -15.37
CA VAL A 276 18.68 5.46 -15.51
C VAL A 276 18.25 5.84 -16.94
N LYS A 277 17.65 4.94 -17.73
CA LYS A 277 17.25 5.29 -19.11
C LYS A 277 15.89 5.98 -19.17
N ASP A 278 15.10 5.83 -18.11
CA ASP A 278 13.77 6.40 -17.96
C ASP A 278 13.85 7.76 -17.22
N PRO A 279 13.53 8.89 -17.89
CA PRO A 279 13.51 10.21 -17.28
C PRO A 279 12.52 10.35 -16.11
N GLU A 280 11.43 9.60 -16.09
CA GLU A 280 10.39 9.72 -15.06
C GLU A 280 10.81 9.05 -13.75
N ALA A 281 11.43 7.86 -13.85
CA ALA A 281 12.06 7.17 -12.74
C ALA A 281 13.15 8.03 -12.05
N LYS A 282 13.99 8.71 -12.86
CA LYS A 282 14.99 9.66 -12.34
C LYS A 282 14.33 10.78 -11.55
N LEU A 283 13.29 11.38 -12.13
CA LEU A 283 12.61 12.52 -11.54
C LEU A 283 11.99 12.14 -10.20
N PHE A 284 11.34 10.98 -10.12
CA PHE A 284 10.77 10.46 -8.87
C PHE A 284 11.83 10.24 -7.78
N LEU A 285 12.90 9.49 -8.08
CA LEU A 285 13.95 9.22 -7.11
C LEU A 285 14.68 10.49 -6.68
N THR A 286 14.85 11.45 -7.60
CA THR A 286 15.41 12.77 -7.30
C THR A 286 14.51 13.54 -6.35
N HIS A 287 13.19 13.58 -6.61
CA HIS A 287 12.23 14.23 -5.73
C HIS A 287 12.17 13.56 -4.37
N TRP A 288 12.16 12.22 -4.30
CA TRP A 288 12.22 11.50 -3.04
C TRP A 288 13.49 11.86 -2.26
N GLN A 289 14.67 11.77 -2.88
CA GLN A 289 15.93 12.09 -2.23
C GLN A 289 16.00 13.56 -1.78
N TYR A 290 15.51 14.49 -2.60
CA TYR A 290 15.53 15.92 -2.32
C TYR A 290 14.53 16.34 -1.24
N LEU A 291 13.29 15.85 -1.34
CA LEU A 291 12.20 16.22 -0.43
C LEU A 291 12.24 15.44 0.88
N ALA A 292 12.85 14.25 0.87
CA ALA A 292 12.90 13.33 2.00
C ALA A 292 11.52 13.15 2.67
N PRO A 293 10.48 12.75 1.91
CA PRO A 293 9.10 12.71 2.40
C PRO A 293 8.91 11.70 3.54
N ASP A 294 7.85 11.90 4.30
CA ASP A 294 7.35 10.97 5.31
C ASP A 294 6.57 9.82 4.67
N VAL A 295 5.78 10.14 3.65
CA VAL A 295 4.97 9.18 2.91
C VAL A 295 5.17 9.41 1.43
N VAL A 296 5.31 8.31 0.69
CA VAL A 296 5.24 8.30 -0.77
C VAL A 296 3.98 7.56 -1.16
N TYR A 297 3.02 8.29 -1.71
CA TYR A 297 1.69 7.79 -1.99
C TYR A 297 1.46 7.70 -3.50
N LEU A 298 1.40 6.46 -3.99
CA LEU A 298 1.34 6.14 -5.41
C LEU A 298 0.03 5.46 -5.77
N ASN A 299 -0.49 5.80 -6.95
CA ASN A 299 -1.55 5.04 -7.60
C ASN A 299 -1.13 4.56 -8.99
N SER A 300 -1.29 3.26 -9.22
CA SER A 300 -0.84 2.56 -10.41
C SER A 300 -1.96 1.69 -11.01
N HIS A 301 -2.69 2.24 -11.99
CA HIS A 301 -3.73 1.55 -12.76
C HIS A 301 -3.26 1.30 -14.19
N GLY A 302 -2.77 0.08 -14.49
CA GLY A 302 -2.21 -0.24 -15.80
C GLY A 302 -2.09 -1.73 -16.13
N THR A 303 -2.07 -2.06 -17.43
CA THR A 303 -1.97 -3.43 -17.96
C THR A 303 -0.53 -3.95 -17.89
N SER A 304 -0.17 -4.80 -16.91
CA SER A 304 1.10 -5.56 -16.79
C SER A 304 2.44 -4.79 -16.83
N ALA A 305 2.39 -3.52 -17.22
CA ALA A 305 3.46 -2.58 -17.46
C ALA A 305 3.17 -1.33 -16.62
N SER A 306 2.79 -1.53 -15.36
CA SER A 306 2.63 -0.46 -14.38
C SER A 306 3.97 0.25 -14.16
N VAL A 307 3.95 1.47 -13.67
CA VAL A 307 5.07 2.24 -13.12
C VAL A 307 5.83 1.42 -12.06
N GLY A 308 5.23 0.44 -11.37
CA GLY A 308 6.00 -0.55 -10.58
C GLY A 308 7.02 -1.38 -11.41
N SER A 309 6.76 -1.59 -12.70
CA SER A 309 7.61 -2.25 -13.69
C SER A 309 8.55 -1.27 -14.43
N TYR A 310 8.17 0.02 -14.54
CA TYR A 310 8.94 1.05 -15.26
C TYR A 310 9.77 2.00 -14.39
N LEU A 311 9.37 2.26 -13.14
CA LEU A 311 10.11 3.09 -12.17
C LEU A 311 11.54 2.62 -12.01
N LEU A 312 11.80 1.36 -12.31
CA LEU A 312 13.11 0.80 -12.20
C LEU A 312 13.29 -0.30 -13.26
N PRO A 313 14.12 -0.08 -14.30
CA PRO A 313 14.86 -1.19 -14.91
C PRO A 313 15.90 -1.65 -13.87
N ILE A 314 15.41 -2.17 -12.74
CA ILE A 314 16.18 -2.61 -11.56
C ILE A 314 17.23 -3.62 -12.01
N ASP A 315 16.93 -4.43 -13.02
CA ASP A 315 17.83 -5.45 -13.53
C ASP A 315 19.13 -4.85 -14.10
N SER A 316 19.06 -3.63 -14.65
CA SER A 316 20.24 -2.90 -15.11
C SER A 316 20.96 -2.15 -13.99
N TRP A 317 20.30 -1.94 -12.84
CA TRP A 317 20.80 -1.18 -11.69
C TRP A 317 21.37 -2.09 -10.59
N LEU A 318 20.71 -3.20 -10.26
CA LEU A 318 21.20 -4.29 -9.40
C LEU A 318 22.48 -4.93 -9.95
N ARG A 319 22.59 -5.08 -11.28
CA ARG A 319 23.86 -5.53 -11.91
C ARG A 319 25.01 -4.55 -11.68
N ARG A 320 24.71 -3.25 -11.54
CA ARG A 320 25.69 -2.16 -11.33
C ARG A 320 25.92 -1.81 -9.86
N GLY A 321 25.03 -2.22 -8.94
CA GLY A 321 25.21 -2.12 -7.49
C GLY A 321 26.35 -2.97 -6.92
N ARG A 322 26.90 -3.88 -7.73
CA ARG A 322 28.16 -4.60 -7.43
C ARG A 322 29.40 -3.69 -7.46
N ASP A 323 29.33 -2.53 -8.11
CA ASP A 323 30.50 -1.67 -8.35
C ASP A 323 30.75 -0.64 -7.23
N GLY A 324 29.98 -0.68 -6.14
CA GLY A 324 30.28 -0.03 -4.86
C GLY A 324 30.29 1.50 -4.79
N ARG A 325 30.09 2.24 -5.91
CA ARG A 325 30.46 3.67 -5.98
C ARG A 325 29.33 4.71 -5.97
N SER A 326 28.09 4.33 -5.66
CA SER A 326 27.00 5.31 -5.49
C SER A 326 25.91 4.70 -4.61
N ARG A 327 26.03 4.92 -3.30
CA ARG A 327 25.17 4.36 -2.25
C ARG A 327 24.83 5.44 -1.24
N THR A 328 24.23 6.56 -1.67
CA THR A 328 23.62 7.46 -0.69
C THR A 328 22.17 7.03 -0.55
N PRO A 329 21.82 6.18 0.45
CA PRO A 329 20.42 6.01 0.80
C PRO A 329 19.82 7.40 1.07
N PRO A 330 18.51 7.60 0.87
CA PRO A 330 17.90 8.84 1.33
C PRO A 330 18.26 8.98 2.81
N GLU A 331 18.70 10.18 3.22
CA GLU A 331 19.05 10.43 4.63
C GLU A 331 17.92 10.04 5.57
N ARG A 332 16.69 10.04 5.05
CA ARG A 332 15.46 9.79 5.78
C ARG A 332 14.60 8.76 5.07
N PRO A 333 14.14 7.75 5.80
CA PRO A 333 13.20 6.80 5.26
C PRO A 333 11.76 7.36 5.23
N ALA A 334 10.95 6.84 4.30
CA ALA A 334 9.53 7.16 4.12
C ALA A 334 8.66 5.90 4.21
N VAL A 335 7.34 6.05 4.33
CA VAL A 335 6.38 4.96 4.10
C VAL A 335 5.94 4.99 2.64
N LEU A 336 6.23 3.93 1.87
CA LEU A 336 5.68 3.79 0.51
C LEU A 336 4.29 3.14 0.57
N VAL A 337 3.32 3.76 -0.08
CA VAL A 337 1.95 3.24 -0.26
C VAL A 337 1.69 3.18 -1.76
N ASN A 338 1.43 1.99 -2.30
CA ASN A 338 1.15 1.82 -3.73
C ASN A 338 -0.21 1.15 -3.93
N ILE A 339 -1.24 1.95 -4.12
CA ILE A 339 -2.59 1.44 -4.30
C ILE A 339 -2.78 1.21 -5.80
N ALA A 340 -2.71 -0.06 -6.22
CA ALA A 340 -2.49 -0.38 -7.61
C ALA A 340 -3.01 -1.77 -7.98
N CYS A 341 -3.39 -1.94 -9.24
CA CYS A 341 -3.70 -3.23 -9.84
C CYS A 341 -2.45 -4.10 -9.99
N SER A 342 -1.23 -3.56 -9.98
CA SER A 342 0.00 -4.36 -10.01
C SER A 342 1.16 -3.67 -9.31
N GLY A 343 1.90 -4.43 -8.49
CA GLY A 343 3.14 -3.94 -7.85
C GLY A 343 3.53 -4.62 -6.54
N GLY A 344 2.59 -5.36 -5.93
CA GLY A 344 2.75 -5.95 -4.60
C GLY A 344 3.14 -7.43 -4.59
N VAL A 345 3.81 -7.97 -5.60
CA VAL A 345 4.28 -9.38 -5.53
C VAL A 345 5.49 -9.51 -4.56
N PRO A 346 5.63 -10.61 -3.79
CA PRO A 346 6.67 -10.73 -2.74
C PRO A 346 8.11 -10.63 -3.23
N ASN A 347 8.33 -10.91 -4.52
CA ASN A 347 9.63 -10.80 -5.18
C ASN A 347 9.69 -9.58 -6.11
N SER A 348 8.81 -8.61 -5.89
CA SER A 348 8.84 -7.36 -6.63
C SER A 348 10.24 -6.76 -6.48
N PRO A 349 10.97 -6.57 -7.60
CA PRO A 349 12.33 -6.06 -7.52
C PRO A 349 12.36 -4.69 -6.82
N LEU A 350 11.31 -3.88 -6.96
CA LEU A 350 11.13 -2.60 -6.28
C LEU A 350 11.15 -2.76 -4.76
N LEU A 351 10.38 -3.71 -4.22
CA LEU A 351 10.36 -3.93 -2.77
C LEU A 351 11.74 -4.33 -2.26
N LEU A 352 12.41 -5.28 -2.92
CA LEU A 352 13.76 -5.69 -2.54
C LEU A 352 14.73 -4.51 -2.57
N TYR A 353 14.67 -3.68 -3.61
CA TYR A 353 15.50 -2.50 -3.74
C TYR A 353 15.29 -1.53 -2.57
N LEU A 354 14.03 -1.19 -2.29
CA LEU A 354 13.69 -0.24 -1.23
C LEU A 354 14.28 -0.69 0.11
N PHE A 355 13.99 -1.92 0.53
CA PHE A 355 14.52 -2.44 1.79
C PHE A 355 16.06 -2.60 1.77
N ALA A 356 16.66 -3.02 0.66
CA ALA A 356 18.13 -3.16 0.57
C ALA A 356 18.85 -1.81 0.69
N HIS A 357 18.23 -0.73 0.20
CA HIS A 357 18.79 0.61 0.15
C HIS A 357 18.23 1.57 1.20
N ASP A 358 17.72 1.04 2.32
CA ASP A 358 17.24 1.81 3.48
C ASP A 358 16.04 2.72 3.20
N PHE A 359 15.36 2.53 2.06
CA PHE A 359 14.02 3.06 1.88
C PHE A 359 13.10 2.20 2.73
N ILE A 360 12.54 2.79 3.78
CA ILE A 360 11.57 2.07 4.60
C ILE A 360 10.34 1.82 3.77
N CYS A 361 9.75 0.66 3.99
CA CYS A 361 8.63 0.23 3.19
C CYS A 361 7.69 -0.51 4.12
N ALA A 362 6.52 0.08 4.27
CA ALA A 362 5.31 -0.62 4.63
C ALA A 362 4.43 -0.54 3.37
N ALA A 363 4.82 -1.28 2.33
CA ALA A 363 4.13 -1.23 1.04
C ALA A 363 2.78 -1.91 1.16
N VAL A 364 1.73 -1.15 0.89
CA VAL A 364 0.45 -1.67 0.45
C VAL A 364 0.52 -1.88 -1.05
N GLY A 365 0.06 -3.02 -1.57
CA GLY A 365 -0.14 -3.23 -3.00
C GLY A 365 -0.89 -4.52 -3.31
N SER A 366 -1.45 -4.64 -4.52
CA SER A 366 -2.10 -5.86 -4.99
C SER A 366 -1.08 -6.88 -5.50
N THR A 367 -1.32 -8.16 -5.20
CA THR A 367 -0.55 -9.29 -5.74
C THR A 367 -1.12 -9.87 -7.03
N VAL A 368 -2.25 -9.36 -7.50
CA VAL A 368 -2.98 -9.80 -8.70
C VAL A 368 -3.33 -8.62 -9.59
N ALA A 369 -3.19 -8.81 -10.90
CA ALA A 369 -3.52 -7.84 -11.93
C ALA A 369 -5.00 -7.93 -12.29
N THR A 370 -5.85 -7.44 -11.38
CA THR A 370 -7.30 -7.54 -11.51
C THR A 370 -7.93 -6.15 -11.61
N ALA A 371 -9.01 -6.05 -12.40
CA ALA A 371 -9.73 -4.79 -12.54
C ALA A 371 -10.30 -4.33 -11.18
N PRO A 372 -10.23 -3.03 -10.85
CA PRO A 372 -10.75 -2.49 -9.60
C PRO A 372 -12.28 -2.44 -9.70
N LEU A 373 -12.97 -3.54 -9.39
CA LEU A 373 -14.41 -3.65 -9.56
C LEU A 373 -15.13 -3.91 -8.23
N PRO A 374 -16.26 -3.23 -7.93
CA PRO A 374 -16.79 -2.07 -8.65
C PRO A 374 -15.86 -0.86 -8.54
N LEU A 375 -15.68 -0.12 -9.65
CA LEU A 375 -14.71 0.97 -9.76
C LEU A 375 -14.89 2.06 -8.70
N GLY A 376 -16.13 2.53 -8.49
CA GLY A 376 -16.40 3.56 -7.49
C GLY A 376 -16.05 3.12 -6.06
N ALA A 377 -16.32 1.86 -5.70
CA ALA A 377 -15.98 1.31 -4.40
C ALA A 377 -14.47 1.16 -4.23
N ALA A 378 -13.78 0.74 -5.29
CA ALA A 378 -12.32 0.66 -5.30
C ALA A 378 -11.69 2.04 -5.12
N ILE A 379 -12.03 3.02 -5.97
CA ILE A 379 -11.55 4.42 -5.91
C ILE A 379 -11.70 5.01 -4.50
N ARG A 380 -12.87 4.86 -3.88
CA ARG A 380 -13.09 5.35 -2.51
C ARG A 380 -12.18 4.67 -1.50
N ALA A 381 -12.03 3.35 -1.58
CA ALA A 381 -11.10 2.63 -0.72
C ALA A 381 -9.64 3.06 -0.92
N GLU A 382 -9.24 3.43 -2.15
CA GLU A 382 -7.92 4.01 -2.39
C GLU A 382 -7.81 5.36 -1.66
N VAL A 383 -8.78 6.26 -1.81
CA VAL A 383 -8.79 7.55 -1.10
C VAL A 383 -8.84 7.38 0.44
N ASP A 384 -9.56 6.38 0.93
CA ASP A 384 -9.67 6.09 2.36
C ASP A 384 -8.31 5.75 2.96
N VAL A 385 -7.43 5.05 2.24
CA VAL A 385 -6.05 4.77 2.71
C VAL A 385 -5.30 6.06 3.05
N ALA A 386 -5.42 7.11 2.22
CA ALA A 386 -4.81 8.41 2.51
C ALA A 386 -5.37 9.00 3.82
N SER A 387 -6.70 8.96 3.99
CA SER A 387 -7.36 9.43 5.22
C SER A 387 -6.93 8.65 6.45
N LEU A 388 -6.75 7.34 6.32
CA LEU A 388 -6.35 6.45 7.41
C LEU A 388 -4.90 6.68 7.85
N ILE A 389 -4.01 6.99 6.90
CA ILE A 389 -2.63 7.40 7.17
C ILE A 389 -2.60 8.79 7.81
N ALA A 390 -3.37 9.72 7.26
CA ALA A 390 -3.48 11.09 7.77
C ALA A 390 -4.11 11.15 9.17
N ALA A 391 -5.02 10.22 9.47
CA ALA A 391 -5.60 9.99 10.79
C ALA A 391 -4.66 9.24 11.75
N GLU A 392 -3.41 9.03 11.34
CA GLU A 392 -2.36 8.54 12.22
C GLU A 392 -2.66 7.15 12.78
N LEU A 393 -3.34 6.28 12.01
CA LEU A 393 -3.59 4.90 12.44
C LEU A 393 -2.37 4.01 12.17
N PRO A 394 -2.19 2.91 12.94
CA PRO A 394 -1.24 1.87 12.56
C PRO A 394 -1.54 1.38 11.14
N LEU A 395 -0.51 1.24 10.30
CA LEU A 395 -0.65 0.97 8.87
C LEU A 395 -1.41 -0.33 8.58
N GLY A 396 -1.24 -1.36 9.40
CA GLY A 396 -2.02 -2.60 9.28
C GLY A 396 -3.50 -2.39 9.59
N VAL A 397 -3.81 -1.55 10.59
CA VAL A 397 -5.20 -1.18 10.93
C VAL A 397 -5.80 -0.36 9.80
N GLY A 398 -5.06 0.62 9.26
CA GLY A 398 -5.46 1.39 8.08
C GLY A 398 -5.70 0.49 6.86
N LEU A 399 -4.78 -0.41 6.51
CA LEU A 399 -4.98 -1.29 5.37
C LEU A 399 -6.20 -2.21 5.54
N ARG A 400 -6.39 -2.77 6.73
CA ARG A 400 -7.59 -3.56 7.04
C ARG A 400 -8.85 -2.72 6.88
N ALA A 401 -8.83 -1.50 7.41
CA ALA A 401 -9.93 -0.55 7.31
C ALA A 401 -10.25 -0.21 5.83
N ALA A 402 -9.26 0.04 4.98
CA ALA A 402 -9.53 0.25 3.55
C ALA A 402 -10.19 -0.97 2.89
N ARG A 403 -9.79 -2.20 3.25
CA ARG A 403 -10.42 -3.44 2.73
C ARG A 403 -11.85 -3.64 3.21
N GLU A 404 -12.10 -3.43 4.50
CA GLU A 404 -13.45 -3.49 5.08
C GLU A 404 -14.37 -2.45 4.42
N SER A 405 -13.87 -1.23 4.15
CA SER A 405 -14.60 -0.14 3.46
C SER A 405 -14.94 -0.55 2.03
N TYR A 406 -13.93 -0.98 1.27
CA TYR A 406 -14.13 -1.50 -0.09
C TYR A 406 -15.15 -2.64 -0.13
N PHE A 407 -15.05 -3.59 0.81
CA PHE A 407 -15.97 -4.72 0.86
C PHE A 407 -17.40 -4.31 1.19
N ALA A 408 -17.59 -3.38 2.13
CA ALA A 408 -18.90 -2.85 2.48
C ALA A 408 -19.55 -2.15 1.28
N ASP A 409 -18.82 -1.26 0.62
CA ASP A 409 -19.28 -0.53 -0.56
C ASP A 409 -19.51 -1.46 -1.77
N ALA A 410 -18.63 -2.43 -2.00
CA ALA A 410 -18.82 -3.39 -3.09
C ALA A 410 -20.13 -4.18 -2.90
N ARG A 411 -20.49 -4.50 -1.66
CA ARG A 411 -21.74 -5.23 -1.33
C ARG A 411 -23.01 -4.40 -1.54
N THR A 412 -22.94 -3.08 -1.63
CA THR A 412 -24.12 -2.27 -1.96
C THR A 412 -24.44 -2.29 -3.44
N SER A 413 -23.47 -2.67 -4.29
CA SER A 413 -23.67 -2.83 -5.72
C SER A 413 -24.54 -4.05 -6.03
N LEU A 414 -25.64 -3.87 -6.76
CA LEU A 414 -26.48 -4.97 -7.24
C LEU A 414 -25.66 -6.02 -8.02
N TRP A 415 -24.69 -5.57 -8.82
CA TRP A 415 -23.83 -6.44 -9.62
C TRP A 415 -22.99 -7.40 -8.80
N TYR A 416 -22.63 -7.02 -7.56
CA TYR A 416 -21.91 -7.89 -6.63
C TYR A 416 -22.67 -9.18 -6.32
N TRP A 417 -24.01 -9.10 -6.25
CA TRP A 417 -24.88 -10.21 -5.90
C TRP A 417 -25.36 -11.00 -7.11
N VAL A 418 -25.54 -10.34 -8.26
CA VAL A 418 -26.12 -10.96 -9.46
C VAL A 418 -25.05 -11.56 -10.37
N ILE A 419 -23.81 -11.09 -10.31
CA ILE A 419 -22.71 -11.57 -11.17
C ILE A 419 -21.67 -12.32 -10.31
N PRO A 420 -21.60 -13.67 -10.37
CA PRO A 420 -20.64 -14.44 -9.57
C PRO A 420 -19.18 -14.02 -9.77
N SER A 421 -18.80 -13.67 -11.01
CA SER A 421 -17.44 -13.20 -11.31
C SER A 421 -17.12 -11.85 -10.63
N MET A 422 -18.12 -11.00 -10.35
CA MET A 422 -17.91 -9.75 -9.63
C MET A 422 -17.48 -10.00 -8.18
N ALA A 423 -18.16 -10.93 -7.49
CA ALA A 423 -17.77 -11.30 -6.13
C ALA A 423 -16.37 -11.91 -6.09
N ALA A 424 -16.02 -12.74 -7.08
CA ALA A 424 -14.68 -13.32 -7.20
C ALA A 424 -13.61 -12.24 -7.45
N THR A 425 -13.84 -11.27 -8.35
CA THR A 425 -12.93 -10.15 -8.59
C THR A 425 -12.73 -9.28 -7.35
N VAL A 426 -13.80 -8.96 -6.62
CA VAL A 426 -13.70 -8.25 -5.33
C VAL A 426 -12.87 -9.06 -4.34
N GLY A 427 -13.11 -10.37 -4.25
CA GLY A 427 -12.32 -11.27 -3.41
C GLY A 427 -10.82 -11.28 -3.79
N GLN A 428 -10.51 -11.31 -5.09
CA GLN A 428 -9.14 -11.24 -5.59
C GLN A 428 -8.47 -9.91 -5.21
N ASN A 429 -9.14 -8.77 -5.39
CA ASN A 429 -8.62 -7.46 -5.02
C ASN A 429 -8.35 -7.37 -3.51
N LEU A 430 -9.32 -7.77 -2.67
CA LEU A 430 -9.23 -7.70 -1.21
C LEU A 430 -8.15 -8.65 -0.64
N LEU A 431 -8.05 -9.87 -1.16
CA LEU A 431 -7.03 -10.83 -0.76
C LEU A 431 -5.64 -10.47 -1.29
N GLY A 432 -5.60 -9.82 -2.46
CA GLY A 432 -4.36 -9.45 -3.14
C GLY A 432 -3.64 -8.28 -2.48
N MET A 433 -4.39 -7.36 -1.86
CA MET A 433 -3.82 -6.33 -1.00
C MET A 433 -2.92 -6.98 0.06
N THR A 434 -1.68 -6.51 0.19
CA THR A 434 -0.69 -7.01 1.17
C THR A 434 0.09 -5.85 1.76
N LEU A 435 0.34 -5.90 3.07
CA LEU A 435 1.29 -5.00 3.74
C LEU A 435 2.65 -5.70 3.86
N TYR A 436 3.68 -5.12 3.24
CA TYR A 436 5.06 -5.58 3.42
C TYR A 436 5.78 -4.75 4.47
N GLY A 437 5.91 -5.27 5.70
CA GLY A 437 6.52 -4.57 6.82
C GLY A 437 5.80 -4.85 8.14
N ASP A 438 6.13 -4.06 9.16
CA ASP A 438 5.51 -4.09 10.49
C ASP A 438 4.08 -3.49 10.45
N PRO A 439 3.01 -4.28 10.67
CA PRO A 439 1.63 -3.80 10.68
C PRO A 439 1.27 -2.85 11.83
N SER A 440 2.08 -2.81 12.90
CA SER A 440 1.87 -1.89 14.02
C SER A 440 2.56 -0.54 13.81
N LEU A 441 3.30 -0.36 12.70
CA LEU A 441 3.91 0.91 12.37
C LEU A 441 2.83 1.99 12.23
N GLN A 442 2.91 3.07 13.00
CA GLN A 442 1.93 4.16 13.04
C GLN A 442 2.62 5.47 12.70
N MET A 443 1.97 6.32 11.90
CA MET A 443 2.38 7.70 11.79
C MET A 443 1.71 8.46 12.94
N PRO A 444 2.40 9.28 13.74
CA PRO A 444 3.81 9.52 13.72
C PRO A 444 4.42 8.90 14.98
N TYR A 445 5.51 8.16 14.84
CA TYR A 445 6.52 8.12 15.90
C TYR A 445 7.16 9.53 16.15
N LEU A 446 6.59 10.61 15.58
CA LEU A 446 6.48 11.97 16.12
C LEU A 446 5.41 11.98 17.22
N GLN A 447 5.77 11.55 18.43
CA GLN A 447 5.08 12.15 19.57
C GLN A 447 5.25 13.66 19.41
N ARG A 448 4.15 14.41 19.27
CA ARG A 448 4.15 15.76 19.83
C ARG A 448 4.51 15.52 21.29
N GLY A 449 5.77 15.79 21.64
CA GLY A 449 6.20 15.76 23.03
C GLY A 449 5.12 16.45 23.86
N ASP A 450 4.75 15.78 24.95
CA ASP A 450 3.74 16.18 25.92
C ASP A 450 3.29 17.64 25.80
N ARG A 451 2.02 17.84 25.45
CA ARG A 451 1.31 19.10 25.71
C ARG A 451 0.35 18.90 26.85
#